data_AF-A0A1I0YRM8-F1
#
_entry.id   AF-A0A1I0YRM8-F1
#
_cell.length_a   1.000
_cell.length_b   1.000
_cell.length_c   1.000
_cell.angle_alpha   90.00
_cell.angle_beta   90.00
_cell.angle_gamma   90.00
#
_symmetry.space_group_name_H-M   'P 1'
#
loop_
_entity.id
_entity.type
_entity.pdbx_description
1 polymer ?
#
loop_
_entity_poly.entity_id
_entity_poly.type
_entity_poly.pdbx_seq_one_letter_code
_entity_poly.pdbx_strand_id
1 'polypeptide(L)'
;MANVVIIAVGVFFLAMGVYALTAPAALARPFRIVVEEPESRSEIRAVYGGFGIAVAVVLVLAVFDVAGIRAGVVVTVAAALAGMAFGRLVSRFLDRPTSFYPVWFYFWVEVVAAGVLVIAQFSEL
;
A
#
# COMPACT_ATOMS: atom_id res chain seq x y z
N MET A 1 -1.15 19.88 7.77
CA MET A 1 -0.54 18.60 8.19
C MET A 1 -0.83 17.48 7.18
N ALA A 2 -1.98 17.55 6.49
CA ALA A 2 -2.41 16.56 5.53
C ALA A 2 -1.43 16.27 4.38
N ASN A 3 -0.81 17.30 3.77
CA ASN A 3 0.14 17.09 2.67
C ASN A 3 1.34 16.22 3.06
N VAL A 4 1.87 16.39 4.27
CA VAL A 4 3.00 15.58 4.75
C VAL A 4 2.60 14.11 4.85
N VAL A 5 1.39 13.83 5.34
CA VAL A 5 0.85 12.46 5.43
C VAL A 5 0.68 11.85 4.04
N ILE A 6 0.05 12.57 3.11
CA ILE A 6 -0.17 12.10 1.74
C ILE A 6 1.17 11.83 1.03
N ILE A 7 2.15 12.72 1.19
CA ILE A 7 3.50 12.55 0.64
C ILE A 7 4.18 11.33 1.26
N ALA A 8 4.14 11.17 2.59
CA ALA A 8 4.78 10.03 3.26
C ALA A 8 4.21 8.69 2.77
N VAL A 9 2.89 8.58 2.64
CA VAL A 9 2.25 7.38 2.08
C VAL A 9 2.60 7.21 0.60
N GLY A 10 2.63 8.29 -0.19
CA GLY A 10 3.05 8.26 -1.58
C GLY A 10 4.48 7.76 -1.76
N VAL A 11 5.42 8.21 -0.92
CA VAL A 11 6.81 7.75 -0.91
C VAL A 11 6.90 6.27 -0.55
N PHE A 12 6.10 5.78 0.40
CA PHE A 12 6.05 4.36 0.74
C PHE A 12 5.60 3.50 -0.46
N PHE A 13 4.53 3.91 -1.14
CA PHE A 13 4.06 3.23 -2.36
C PHE A 13 5.08 3.30 -3.50
N LEU A 14 5.74 4.44 -3.68
CA LEU A 14 6.78 4.61 -4.69
C LEU A 14 7.98 3.70 -4.42
N ALA A 15 8.47 3.66 -3.18
CA ALA A 15 9.60 2.82 -2.78
C ALA A 15 9.27 1.33 -2.97
N MET A 16 8.09 0.90 -2.52
CA MET A 16 7.60 -0.46 -2.71
C MET A 16 7.46 -0.79 -4.20
N GLY A 17 6.90 0.12 -5.00
CA GLY A 17 6.70 -0.07 -6.44
C GLY A 17 8.02 -0.19 -7.21
N VAL A 18 8.98 0.70 -6.95
CA VAL A 18 10.32 0.62 -7.55
C VAL A 18 11.03 -0.67 -7.14
N TYR A 19 10.92 -1.08 -5.88
CA TYR A 19 11.51 -2.33 -5.39
C TYR A 19 10.88 -3.57 -6.03
N ALA A 20 9.56 -3.58 -6.21
CA ALA A 20 8.86 -4.66 -6.91
C ALA A 20 9.25 -4.79 -8.39
N LEU A 21 9.45 -3.65 -9.07
CA LEU A 21 9.87 -3.65 -10.47
C LEU A 21 11.28 -4.21 -10.64
N THR A 22 12.19 -3.79 -9.77
CA THR A 22 13.64 -4.10 -9.86
C THR A 22 14.00 -5.45 -9.26
N ALA A 23 13.37 -5.83 -8.15
CA ALA A 23 13.70 -7.03 -7.37
C ALA A 23 12.44 -7.80 -6.89
N PRO A 24 11.59 -8.32 -7.82
CA PRO A 24 10.29 -8.92 -7.47
C PRO A 24 10.39 -10.10 -6.51
N ALA A 25 11.38 -10.98 -6.72
CA ALA A 25 11.58 -12.15 -5.84
C ALA A 25 12.00 -11.74 -4.42
N ALA A 26 12.79 -10.67 -4.29
CA ALA A 26 13.25 -10.19 -2.98
C ALA A 26 12.12 -9.53 -2.20
N LEU A 27 11.20 -8.82 -2.87
CA LEU A 27 9.99 -8.27 -2.26
C LEU A 27 9.05 -9.39 -1.75
N ALA A 28 8.90 -10.46 -2.52
CA ALA A 28 7.96 -11.53 -2.22
C ALA A 28 8.48 -12.51 -1.13
N ARG A 29 9.81 -12.61 -1.00
CA ARG A 29 10.50 -13.55 -0.10
C ARG A 29 10.06 -13.50 1.37
N PRO A 30 9.84 -12.34 2.01
CA PRO A 30 9.35 -12.29 3.39
C PRO A 30 8.03 -13.04 3.60
N PHE A 31 7.17 -13.07 2.59
CA PHE A 31 5.88 -13.77 2.59
C PHE A 31 6.00 -15.24 2.19
N ARG A 32 7.22 -15.75 1.99
CA ARG A 32 7.50 -17.11 1.53
C ARG A 32 6.85 -17.45 0.18
N ILE A 33 6.63 -16.43 -0.65
CA ILE A 33 6.17 -16.59 -2.03
C ILE A 33 7.39 -16.90 -2.90
N VAL A 34 7.32 -17.99 -3.66
CA VAL A 34 8.36 -18.41 -4.61
C VAL A 34 8.12 -17.72 -5.95
N VAL A 35 9.13 -16.99 -6.45
CA VAL A 35 9.06 -16.18 -7.67
C VAL A 35 10.21 -16.58 -8.61
N GLU A 36 10.07 -17.75 -9.22
CA GLU A 36 11.10 -18.35 -10.09
C GLU A 36 10.78 -18.18 -11.58
N GLU A 37 9.48 -18.23 -11.92
CA GLU A 37 9.03 -18.19 -13.31
C GLU A 37 8.78 -16.77 -13.83
N PRO A 38 8.95 -16.51 -15.13
CA PRO A 38 8.65 -15.22 -15.75
C PRO A 38 7.25 -14.69 -15.44
N GLU A 39 6.25 -15.55 -15.41
CA GLU A 39 4.85 -15.24 -15.09
C GLU A 39 4.72 -14.70 -13.67
N SER A 40 5.31 -15.41 -12.69
CA SER A 40 5.30 -14.98 -11.29
C SER A 40 6.01 -13.64 -11.09
N ARG A 41 7.11 -13.39 -11.82
CA ARG A 41 7.81 -12.09 -11.80
C ARG A 41 6.94 -11.00 -12.41
N SER A 42 6.26 -11.29 -13.53
CA SER A 42 5.36 -10.37 -14.19
C SER A 42 4.23 -9.94 -13.25
N GLU A 43 3.62 -10.89 -12.54
CA GLU A 43 2.56 -10.63 -11.57
C GLU A 43 3.02 -9.70 -10.45
N ILE A 44 4.18 -9.99 -9.84
CA ILE A 44 4.71 -9.13 -8.77
C ILE A 44 5.01 -7.71 -9.29
N ARG A 45 5.59 -7.59 -10.49
CA ARG A 45 5.87 -6.30 -11.11
C ARG A 45 4.60 -5.52 -11.46
N ALA A 46 3.51 -6.19 -11.83
CA ALA A 46 2.25 -5.54 -12.13
C ALA A 46 1.56 -5.04 -10.85
N VAL A 47 1.31 -5.96 -9.90
CA VAL A 47 0.46 -5.71 -8.72
C VAL A 47 1.18 -4.91 -7.63
N TYR A 48 2.46 -5.16 -7.41
CA TYR A 48 3.24 -4.43 -6.40
C TYR A 48 4.02 -3.29 -7.04
N GLY A 49 4.53 -3.48 -8.25
CA GLY A 49 5.31 -2.48 -8.99
C GLY A 49 4.47 -1.38 -9.62
N GLY A 50 3.86 -1.69 -10.77
CA GLY A 50 3.11 -0.73 -11.58
C GLY A 50 1.96 -0.09 -10.81
N PHE A 51 1.17 -0.88 -10.08
CA PHE A 51 0.10 -0.37 -9.24
C PHE A 51 0.64 0.54 -8.12
N GLY A 52 1.72 0.15 -7.42
CA GLY A 52 2.34 0.99 -6.39
C GLY A 52 2.81 2.34 -6.92
N ILE A 53 3.45 2.36 -8.10
CA ILE A 53 3.85 3.59 -8.77
C ILE A 53 2.64 4.44 -9.16
N ALA A 54 1.59 3.82 -9.72
CA ALA A 54 0.36 4.54 -10.08
C ALA A 54 -0.31 5.19 -8.86
N VAL A 55 -0.40 4.47 -7.73
CA VAL A 55 -0.92 5.00 -6.46
C VAL A 55 -0.07 6.19 -5.98
N ALA A 56 1.26 6.09 -6.04
CA ALA A 56 2.14 7.20 -5.68
C ALA A 56 1.90 8.43 -6.56
N VAL A 57 1.74 8.26 -7.87
CA VAL A 57 1.45 9.35 -8.81
C VAL A 57 0.12 10.04 -8.49
N VAL A 58 -0.96 9.29 -8.29
CA VAL A 58 -2.26 9.91 -7.98
C VAL A 58 -2.25 10.60 -6.61
N LEU A 59 -1.50 10.10 -5.63
CA LEU A 59 -1.30 10.79 -4.35
C LEU A 59 -0.54 12.10 -4.53
N VAL A 60 0.47 12.17 -5.41
CA VAL A 60 1.12 13.43 -5.76
C VAL A 60 0.14 14.41 -6.40
N LEU A 61 -0.70 13.95 -7.34
CA LEU A 61 -1.75 14.80 -7.93
C LEU A 61 -2.75 15.29 -6.88
N ALA A 62 -3.07 14.45 -5.88
CA ALA A 62 -3.92 14.82 -4.74
C ALA A 62 -3.26 15.88 -3.83
N VAL A 63 -1.93 15.86 -3.65
CA VAL A 63 -1.21 16.91 -2.89
C VAL A 63 -1.39 18.28 -3.51
N PHE A 64 -1.44 18.36 -4.84
CA PHE A 64 -1.69 19.60 -5.58
C PHE A 64 -3.17 19.85 -5.88
N ASP A 65 -4.05 18.95 -5.41
CA ASP A 65 -5.49 18.95 -5.67
C ASP A 65 -5.85 19.19 -7.15
N VAL A 66 -5.10 18.54 -8.06
CA VAL A 66 -5.31 18.69 -9.50
C VAL A 66 -6.72 18.26 -9.86
N ALA A 67 -7.50 19.16 -10.45
CA ALA A 67 -8.91 18.93 -10.80
C ALA A 67 -9.81 18.52 -9.61
N GLY A 68 -9.46 18.90 -8.37
CA GLY A 68 -10.28 18.63 -7.18
C GLY A 68 -10.32 17.16 -6.75
N ILE A 69 -9.37 16.33 -7.18
CA ILE A 69 -9.40 14.88 -6.95
C ILE A 69 -8.94 14.46 -5.55
N ARG A 70 -8.42 15.38 -4.72
CA ARG A 70 -7.75 15.04 -3.46
C ARG A 70 -8.60 14.13 -2.58
N ALA A 71 -9.84 14.53 -2.30
CA ALA A 71 -10.71 13.79 -1.40
C ALA A 71 -10.98 12.37 -1.93
N GLY A 72 -11.31 12.25 -3.22
CA GLY A 72 -11.55 10.96 -3.86
C GLY A 72 -10.34 10.04 -3.80
N VAL A 73 -9.14 10.55 -4.14
CA VAL A 73 -7.89 9.77 -4.09
C VAL A 73 -7.56 9.34 -2.66
N VAL A 74 -7.59 10.27 -1.70
CA VAL A 74 -7.19 9.99 -0.31
C VAL A 74 -8.13 8.97 0.33
N VAL A 75 -9.46 9.14 0.16
CA VAL A 75 -10.45 8.18 0.68
C VAL A 75 -10.27 6.81 0.02
N THR A 76 -10.05 6.76 -1.29
CA THR A 76 -9.86 5.50 -2.02
C THR A 76 -8.61 4.76 -1.54
N VAL A 77 -7.48 5.45 -1.41
CA VAL A 77 -6.23 4.82 -0.94
C VAL A 77 -6.35 4.38 0.52
N ALA A 78 -6.98 5.18 1.38
CA ALA A 78 -7.24 4.80 2.77
C ALA A 78 -8.13 3.54 2.84
N ALA A 79 -9.20 3.47 2.04
CA ALA A 79 -10.08 2.30 1.97
C ALA A 79 -9.33 1.07 1.45
N ALA A 80 -8.47 1.20 0.44
CA ALA A 80 -7.65 0.11 -0.07
C ALA A 80 -6.69 -0.44 1.00
N LEU A 81 -6.01 0.43 1.75
CA LEU A 81 -5.14 0.05 2.87
C LEU A 81 -5.93 -0.67 3.98
N ALA A 82 -7.10 -0.13 4.35
CA ALA A 82 -7.98 -0.78 5.32
C ALA A 82 -8.47 -2.15 4.85
N GLY A 83 -8.77 -2.30 3.55
CA GLY A 83 -9.13 -3.58 2.94
C GLY A 83 -8.01 -4.61 2.99
N MET A 84 -6.76 -4.21 2.76
CA MET A 84 -5.60 -5.09 2.94
C MET A 84 -5.42 -5.54 4.39
N ALA A 85 -5.54 -4.60 5.34
CA ALA A 85 -5.50 -4.92 6.77
C ALA A 85 -6.62 -5.90 7.16
N PHE A 86 -7.84 -5.67 6.64
CA PHE A 86 -8.97 -6.58 6.84
C PHE A 86 -8.69 -7.97 6.28
N GLY A 87 -8.10 -8.08 5.08
CA GLY A 87 -7.69 -9.37 4.51
C GLY A 87 -6.76 -10.17 5.44
N ARG A 88 -5.86 -9.49 6.15
CA ARG A 88 -4.98 -10.14 7.15
C ARG A 88 -5.75 -10.63 8.38
N LEU A 89 -6.77 -9.91 8.82
CA LEU A 89 -7.65 -10.38 9.89
C LEU A 89 -8.41 -11.64 9.47
N VAL A 90 -8.96 -11.64 8.25
CA VAL A 90 -9.63 -12.81 7.68
C VAL A 90 -8.66 -14.01 7.65
N SER A 91 -7.42 -13.84 7.16
CA SER A 91 -6.40 -14.89 7.21
C SER A 91 -6.10 -15.35 8.64
N ARG A 92 -6.11 -14.47 9.65
CA ARG A 92 -5.90 -14.90 11.04
C ARG A 92 -7.01 -15.82 11.56
N PHE A 93 -8.25 -15.61 11.12
CA PHE A 93 -9.39 -16.44 11.52
C PHE A 93 -9.48 -17.75 10.76
N LEU A 94 -9.10 -17.76 9.48
CA LEU A 94 -9.23 -18.93 8.60
C LEU A 94 -7.99 -19.82 8.58
N ASP A 95 -6.80 -19.24 8.79
CA ASP A 95 -5.52 -19.94 8.67
C ASP A 95 -4.80 -20.12 10.01
N ARG A 96 -3.70 -20.89 9.98
CA ARG A 96 -2.82 -21.08 11.13
C ARG A 96 -2.16 -19.75 11.56
N PRO A 97 -1.88 -19.56 12.85
CA PRO A 97 -1.16 -18.38 13.33
C PRO A 97 0.18 -18.21 12.60
N THR A 98 0.45 -16.99 12.13
CA THR A 98 1.70 -16.59 11.50
C THR A 98 2.60 -15.83 12.47
N SER A 99 3.89 -15.80 12.18
CA SER A 99 4.85 -14.94 12.89
C SER A 99 4.51 -13.46 12.73
N PHE A 100 4.95 -12.64 13.68
CA PHE A 100 4.70 -11.19 13.65
C PHE A 100 5.17 -10.55 12.33
N TYR A 101 6.42 -10.79 11.94
CA TYR A 101 6.92 -10.40 10.61
C TYR A 101 6.70 -11.54 9.61
N PRO A 102 6.24 -11.24 8.37
CA PRO A 102 5.86 -9.91 7.86
C PRO A 102 4.40 -9.50 8.14
N VAL A 103 3.51 -10.46 8.44
CA VAL A 103 2.05 -10.26 8.34
C VAL A 103 1.52 -9.18 9.28
N TRP A 104 1.79 -9.29 10.58
CA TRP A 104 1.28 -8.34 11.58
C TRP A 104 1.99 -7.00 11.53
N PHE A 105 3.26 -6.97 11.13
CA PHE A 105 3.96 -5.72 10.87
C PHE A 105 3.24 -4.92 9.77
N TYR A 106 2.97 -5.53 8.62
CA TYR A 106 2.27 -4.85 7.53
C TYR A 106 0.81 -4.54 7.87
N PHE A 107 0.12 -5.39 8.65
CA PHE A 107 -1.20 -5.06 9.19
C PHE A 107 -1.20 -3.71 9.91
N TRP A 108 -0.24 -3.48 10.81
CA TRP A 108 -0.15 -2.22 11.52
C TRP A 108 0.23 -1.06 10.62
N VAL A 109 1.13 -1.26 9.66
CA VAL A 109 1.46 -0.24 8.65
C VAL A 109 0.20 0.15 7.85
N GLU A 110 -0.59 -0.82 7.41
CA GLU A 110 -1.82 -0.62 6.65
C GLU A 110 -2.87 0.13 7.48
N VAL A 111 -3.13 -0.30 8.72
CA VAL A 111 -4.07 0.35 9.64
C VAL A 111 -3.65 1.78 9.96
N VAL A 112 -2.38 2.00 10.30
CA VAL A 112 -1.87 3.34 10.65
C VAL A 112 -1.94 4.24 9.43
N ALA A 113 -1.46 3.80 8.27
CA ALA A 113 -1.49 4.59 7.04
C ALA A 113 -2.92 4.96 6.62
N ALA A 114 -3.86 4.01 6.68
CA ALA A 114 -5.27 4.27 6.43
C ALA A 114 -5.84 5.30 7.42
N GLY A 115 -5.59 5.10 8.72
CA GLY A 115 -6.07 5.98 9.79
C GLY A 115 -5.56 7.41 9.66
N VAL A 116 -4.26 7.59 9.41
CA VAL A 116 -3.68 8.94 9.25
C VAL A 116 -4.17 9.64 7.98
N LEU A 117 -4.43 8.90 6.89
CA LEU A 117 -5.03 9.47 5.68
C LEU A 117 -6.46 9.94 5.91
N VAL A 118 -7.27 9.14 6.60
CA VAL A 118 -8.63 9.53 7.00
C VAL A 118 -8.58 10.77 7.89
N ILE A 119 -7.77 10.74 8.95
CA ILE A 119 -7.63 11.88 9.86
C ILE A 119 -7.20 13.13 9.09
N ALA A 120 -6.18 13.03 8.24
CA ALA A 120 -5.70 14.12 7.41
C ALA A 120 -6.78 14.69 6.47
N GLN A 121 -7.65 13.86 5.91
CA GLN A 121 -8.71 14.29 5.00
C GLN A 121 -9.85 15.01 5.74
N PHE A 122 -10.26 14.50 6.90
CA PHE A 122 -11.41 15.03 7.64
C PHE A 122 -11.03 16.13 8.65
N SER A 123 -9.76 16.29 9.00
CA SER A 123 -9.30 17.41 9.84
C SER A 123 -9.17 18.74 9.09
N GLU A 124 -9.24 18.72 7.75
CA GLU A 124 -9.12 19.91 6.89
C GLU A 124 -10.51 20.37 6.38
N LEU A 125 -11.60 19.72 6.81
CA LEU A 125 -13.01 20.13 6.60
C LEU A 125 -13.49 21.00 7.76
#